data_AF-A0A3S3MHL8-F1
#
_entry.id   AF-A0A3S3MHL8-F1
#
_cell.length_a   1.000
_cell.length_b   1.000
_cell.length_c   1.000
_cell.angle_alpha   90.00
_cell.angle_beta   90.00
_cell.angle_gamma   90.00
#
_symmetry.space_group_name_H-M   'P 1'
#
loop_
_entity.id
_entity.type
_entity.pdbx_description
1 polymer ?
#
loop_
_entity_poly.entity_id
_entity_poly.type
_entity_poly.pdbx_seq_one_letter_code
_entity_poly.pdbx_strand_id
1 'polypeptide(L)'
;MPKTILVIADLLASNLDFGLYRQGPDLVIHQTKECLDNMGEWCRNHHAASGMLFLILIVKAFVEKHIGTYKPLLAGNSVYVDFSFLKKYMPDLAGLFSHVLVDVSSIKALCIRWFPRENKKLPSKDNKHRAMDDIKESIKELKYYKANIFKESNE
;
A
#
# COMPACT_ATOMS: atom_id res chain seq x y z
N MET A 1 2.21 22.03 -3.75
CA MET A 1 0.85 21.48 -3.52
C MET A 1 0.83 20.86 -2.13
N PRO A 2 -0.17 21.13 -1.28
CA PRO A 2 -0.24 20.54 0.05
C PRO A 2 -0.32 19.01 -0.09
N LYS A 3 0.54 18.27 0.61
CA LYS A 3 0.58 16.81 0.52
C LYS A 3 -0.54 16.22 1.37
N THR A 4 -1.50 15.61 0.69
CA THR A 4 -2.58 14.80 1.23
C THR A 4 -2.04 13.46 1.77
N ILE A 5 -2.46 13.04 2.96
CA ILE A 5 -2.32 11.62 3.36
C ILE A 5 -3.49 10.88 2.71
N LEU A 6 -3.19 10.03 1.74
CA LEU A 6 -4.18 9.22 1.03
C LEU A 6 -4.18 7.83 1.65
N VAL A 7 -5.30 7.40 2.25
CA VAL A 7 -5.46 6.04 2.76
C VAL A 7 -6.28 5.26 1.75
N ILE A 8 -5.64 4.30 1.10
CA ILE A 8 -6.30 3.38 0.17
C ILE A 8 -5.95 1.97 0.61
N ALA A 9 -6.97 1.14 0.73
CA ALA A 9 -6.81 -0.28 0.96
C ALA A 9 -7.42 -1.01 -0.22
N ASP A 10 -6.60 -1.66 -1.03
CA ASP A 10 -7.08 -2.61 -2.03
C ASP A 10 -6.84 -4.02 -1.52
N LEU A 11 -7.85 -4.88 -1.63
CA LEU A 11 -7.73 -6.27 -1.20
C LEU A 11 -7.55 -7.17 -2.42
N LEU A 12 -6.46 -7.93 -2.40
CA LEU A 12 -6.25 -9.07 -3.30
C LEU A 12 -6.65 -10.34 -2.55
N ALA A 13 -7.22 -11.29 -3.27
CA ALA A 13 -7.53 -12.61 -2.72
C ALA A 13 -6.27 -13.28 -2.15
N SER A 14 -6.47 -14.25 -1.25
CA SER A 14 -5.43 -14.93 -0.47
C SER A 14 -4.29 -15.56 -1.29
N ASN A 15 -4.51 -15.82 -2.59
CA ASN A 15 -3.54 -16.38 -3.53
C ASN A 15 -2.85 -15.33 -4.43
N LEU A 16 -2.99 -14.03 -4.13
CA LEU A 16 -2.57 -12.94 -5.01
C LEU A 16 -3.17 -13.08 -6.42
N ASP A 17 -4.40 -13.61 -6.51
CA ASP A 17 -5.17 -13.60 -7.75
C ASP A 17 -5.67 -12.18 -8.02
N PHE A 18 -5.06 -11.58 -9.03
CA PHE A 18 -5.36 -10.24 -9.47
C PHE A 18 -6.68 -10.12 -10.27
N GLY A 19 -7.38 -11.23 -10.52
CA GLY A 19 -8.74 -11.25 -11.07
C GLY A 19 -9.82 -10.98 -10.01
N LEU A 20 -9.51 -11.20 -8.73
CA LEU A 20 -10.39 -10.94 -7.58
C LEU A 20 -9.97 -9.65 -6.85
N TYR A 21 -9.91 -8.55 -7.60
CA TYR A 21 -9.62 -7.23 -7.08
C TYR A 21 -10.87 -6.56 -6.51
N ARG A 22 -10.82 -6.14 -5.24
CA ARG A 22 -11.84 -5.27 -4.64
C ARG A 22 -11.21 -3.91 -4.37
N GLN A 23 -11.67 -2.91 -5.11
CA GLN A 23 -11.26 -1.53 -4.88
C GLN A 23 -11.84 -1.05 -3.56
N GLY A 24 -10.97 -0.60 -2.65
CA GLY A 24 -11.41 0.02 -1.41
C GLY A 24 -11.60 1.53 -1.51
N PRO A 25 -11.84 2.18 -0.36
CA PRO A 25 -12.14 3.60 -0.33
C PRO A 25 -10.90 4.44 -0.70
N ASP A 26 -11.08 5.44 -1.57
CA ASP A 26 -10.06 6.44 -1.93
C ASP A 26 -10.24 7.67 -1.04
N LEU A 27 -9.54 7.70 0.10
CA LEU A 27 -9.76 8.69 1.16
C LEU A 27 -8.61 9.70 1.26
N VAL A 28 -8.96 10.97 1.09
CA VAL A 28 -8.07 12.13 1.20
C VAL A 28 -8.18 12.71 2.61
N ILE A 29 -7.11 12.61 3.40
CA ILE A 29 -7.02 13.32 4.67
C ILE A 29 -6.40 14.69 4.41
N HIS A 30 -7.22 15.74 4.50
CA HIS A 30 -6.76 17.12 4.43
C HIS A 30 -6.06 17.51 5.74
N GLN A 31 -4.90 18.16 5.62
CA GLN A 31 -4.16 18.75 6.73
C GLN A 31 -3.97 20.24 6.50
N THR A 32 -3.86 21.01 7.58
CA THR A 32 -3.61 22.45 7.49
C THR A 32 -2.22 22.71 6.89
N LYS A 33 -2.05 23.86 6.22
CA LYS A 33 -0.76 24.25 5.64
C LYS A 33 0.36 24.29 6.69
N GLU A 34 0.05 24.82 7.88
CA GLU A 34 0.96 24.88 9.03
C GLU A 34 1.41 23.50 9.53
N CYS A 35 0.52 22.49 9.48
CA CYS A 35 0.87 21.10 9.80
C CYS A 35 1.87 20.52 8.78
N LEU A 36 1.69 20.84 7.50
CA LEU A 36 2.51 20.31 6.40
C LEU A 36 3.89 20.97 6.36
N ASP A 37 3.95 22.25 6.68
CA ASP A 37 5.19 23.03 6.68
C ASP A 37 6.08 22.69 7.89
N ASN A 38 5.51 22.12 8.96
CA ASN A 38 6.20 21.72 10.19
C ASN A 38 6.32 20.20 10.36
N MET A 39 6.54 19.45 9.27
CA MET A 39 6.75 17.99 9.35
C MET A 39 8.00 17.65 10.18
N GLY A 40 7.74 17.51 11.47
CA GLY A 40 8.58 17.30 12.64
C GLY A 40 7.64 16.95 13.81
N GLU A 41 8.12 17.00 15.05
CA GLU A 41 7.46 16.49 16.26
C GLU A 41 5.97 16.86 16.46
N TRP A 42 5.51 17.96 15.88
CA TRP A 42 4.15 18.47 15.94
C TRP A 42 3.08 17.56 15.27
N CYS A 43 3.38 16.91 14.14
CA CYS A 43 2.47 15.94 13.49
C CYS A 43 2.10 14.78 14.41
N ARG A 44 2.95 14.46 15.41
CA ARG A 44 2.66 13.41 16.39
C ARG A 44 1.56 13.81 17.38
N ASN A 45 1.39 15.12 17.64
CA ASN A 45 0.59 15.62 18.74
C ASN A 45 -0.79 16.19 18.31
N HIS A 46 -1.05 16.40 17.01
CA HIS A 46 -2.24 17.14 16.55
C HIS A 46 -3.14 16.42 15.52
N HIS A 47 -2.85 15.18 15.13
CA HIS A 47 -3.70 14.42 14.18
C HIS A 47 -4.88 13.67 14.84
N ALA A 48 -5.15 13.88 16.12
CA ALA A 48 -6.44 13.53 16.74
C ALA A 48 -7.31 14.80 16.71
N ALA A 49 -8.54 14.82 16.20
CA ALA A 49 -9.60 13.95 16.72
C ALA A 49 -10.87 13.82 15.85
N SER A 50 -11.08 14.52 14.73
CA SER A 50 -12.42 14.54 14.10
C SER A 50 -12.52 13.85 12.72
N GLY A 51 -11.57 14.08 11.80
CA GLY A 51 -11.66 13.51 10.43
C GLY A 51 -10.90 12.19 10.25
N MET A 52 -9.70 12.09 10.82
CA MET A 52 -8.81 10.95 10.60
C MET A 52 -9.36 9.64 11.20
N LEU A 53 -9.94 9.70 12.41
CA LEU A 53 -10.51 8.53 13.07
C LEU A 53 -11.68 7.94 12.29
N PHE A 54 -12.55 8.77 11.72
CA PHE A 54 -13.68 8.31 10.90
C PHE A 54 -13.21 7.58 9.63
N LEU A 55 -12.18 8.11 8.97
CA LEU A 55 -11.60 7.49 7.77
C LEU A 55 -10.90 6.16 8.10
N ILE A 56 -10.21 6.08 9.24
CA ILE A 56 -9.63 4.84 9.75
C ILE A 56 -10.72 3.79 9.99
N LEU A 57 -11.86 4.18 10.59
CA LEU A 57 -12.97 3.27 10.82
C LEU A 57 -13.57 2.75 9.51
N ILE A 58 -13.70 3.59 8.48
CA ILE A 58 -14.15 3.17 7.14
C ILE A 58 -13.19 2.14 6.54
N VAL A 59 -11.89 2.40 6.60
CA VAL A 59 -10.87 1.49 6.06
C VAL A 59 -10.84 0.18 6.84
N LYS A 60 -10.88 0.25 8.17
CA LYS A 60 -10.94 -0.91 9.06
C LYS A 60 -12.18 -1.76 8.76
N ALA A 61 -13.35 -1.15 8.67
CA ALA A 61 -14.60 -1.84 8.34
C ALA A 61 -14.57 -2.44 6.92
N PHE A 62 -13.97 -1.75 5.95
CA PHE A 62 -13.76 -2.29 4.61
C PHE A 62 -12.85 -3.53 4.65
N VAL A 63 -11.71 -3.46 5.34
CA VAL A 63 -10.79 -4.59 5.48
C VAL A 63 -11.50 -5.74 6.20
N GLU A 64 -12.11 -5.52 7.37
CA GLU A 64 -12.85 -6.51 8.15
C GLU A 64 -13.98 -7.19 7.37
N LYS A 65 -14.67 -6.46 6.51
CA LYS A 65 -15.73 -7.03 5.65
C LYS A 65 -15.20 -8.01 4.60
N HIS A 66 -13.96 -7.84 4.16
CA HIS A 66 -13.39 -8.60 3.05
C HIS A 66 -12.30 -9.60 3.47
N ILE A 67 -11.77 -9.48 4.69
CA ILE A 67 -10.92 -10.51 5.28
C ILE A 67 -11.83 -11.57 5.92
N GLY A 68 -11.59 -12.82 5.59
CA GLY A 68 -12.23 -13.94 6.29
C GLY A 68 -11.59 -14.15 7.65
N THR A 69 -11.33 -15.41 7.99
CA THR A 69 -10.66 -15.79 9.24
C THR A 69 -9.13 -15.63 9.21
N TYR A 70 -8.55 -15.11 8.11
CA TYR A 70 -7.10 -15.00 7.92
C TYR A 70 -6.61 -13.56 8.07
N LYS A 71 -5.33 -13.40 8.43
CA LYS A 71 -4.66 -12.10 8.41
C LYS A 71 -4.13 -11.80 7.00
N PRO A 72 -4.62 -10.76 6.30
CA PRO A 72 -4.09 -10.39 5.00
C PRO A 72 -2.63 -9.93 5.09
N LEU A 73 -1.90 -10.09 3.98
CA LEU A 73 -0.59 -9.48 3.79
C LEU A 73 -0.78 -8.06 3.25
N LEU A 74 -0.01 -7.10 3.79
CA LEU A 74 0.07 -5.77 3.21
C LEU A 74 1.07 -5.79 2.04
N ALA A 75 0.68 -5.22 0.90
CA ALA A 75 1.45 -5.26 -0.33
C ALA A 75 1.59 -3.88 -0.98
N GLY A 76 2.76 -3.59 -1.55
CA GLY A 76 3.01 -2.31 -2.22
C GLY A 76 4.51 -2.08 -2.46
N ASN A 77 4.84 -0.99 -3.15
CA ASN A 77 6.22 -0.53 -3.25
C ASN A 77 6.69 0.11 -1.94
N SER A 78 7.78 -0.38 -1.36
CA SER A 78 8.36 0.19 -0.13
C SER A 78 7.37 0.20 1.04
N VAL A 79 6.45 -0.77 1.03
CA VAL A 79 5.26 -0.83 1.88
C VAL A 79 5.57 -0.92 3.38
N TYR A 80 6.81 -1.27 3.74
CA TYR A 80 7.30 -1.19 5.11
C TYR A 80 7.18 0.23 5.70
N VAL A 81 7.35 1.27 4.87
CA VAL A 81 7.23 2.67 5.30
C VAL A 81 5.79 2.95 5.71
N ASP A 82 4.82 2.58 4.86
CA ASP A 82 3.39 2.72 5.13
C ASP A 82 3.00 1.89 6.37
N PHE A 83 3.48 0.65 6.48
CA PHE A 83 3.18 -0.19 7.64
C PHE A 83 3.73 0.36 8.95
N SER A 84 4.92 0.98 8.91
CA SER A 84 5.49 1.65 10.08
C SER A 84 4.66 2.85 10.51
N PHE A 85 4.10 3.60 9.55
CA PHE A 85 3.16 4.68 9.82
C PHE A 85 1.86 4.14 10.44
N LEU A 86 1.29 3.08 9.87
CA LEU A 86 0.11 2.40 10.41
C LEU A 86 0.33 1.91 11.85
N LYS A 87 1.46 1.25 12.14
CA LYS A 87 1.77 0.78 13.50
C LYS A 87 1.82 1.91 14.52
N LYS A 88 2.31 3.09 14.12
CA LYS A 88 2.48 4.22 15.02
C LYS A 88 1.20 5.00 15.24
N TYR A 89 0.45 5.27 14.17
CA TYR A 89 -0.68 6.20 14.21
C TYR A 89 -2.05 5.52 14.09
N MET A 90 -2.10 4.25 13.67
CA MET A 90 -3.32 3.46 13.44
C MET A 90 -3.15 2.00 13.91
N PRO A 91 -2.76 1.75 15.18
CA PRO A 91 -2.36 0.41 15.64
C PRO A 91 -3.46 -0.64 15.50
N ASP A 92 -4.73 -0.26 15.69
CA ASP A 92 -5.87 -1.18 15.54
C ASP A 92 -6.04 -1.64 14.09
N LEU A 93 -5.82 -0.75 13.12
CA LEU A 93 -5.84 -1.09 11.70
C LEU A 93 -4.61 -1.93 11.34
N ALA A 94 -3.42 -1.57 11.84
CA ALA A 94 -2.20 -2.33 11.63
C ALA A 94 -2.32 -3.77 12.16
N GLY A 95 -3.04 -3.98 13.26
CA GLY A 95 -3.27 -5.29 13.89
C GLY A 95 -4.06 -6.28 13.03
N LEU A 96 -4.80 -5.79 12.03
CA LEU A 96 -5.51 -6.63 11.06
C LEU A 96 -4.55 -7.37 10.13
N PHE A 97 -3.40 -6.79 9.81
CA PHE A 97 -2.46 -7.34 8.83
C PHE A 97 -1.45 -8.29 9.49
N SER A 98 -0.84 -9.16 8.68
CA SER A 98 0.33 -9.94 9.08
C SER A 98 1.55 -9.02 9.30
N HIS A 99 2.51 -9.49 10.09
CA HIS A 99 3.83 -8.87 10.17
C HIS A 99 4.66 -9.10 8.90
N VAL A 100 4.30 -10.11 8.10
CA VAL A 100 4.90 -10.41 6.79
C VAL A 100 4.32 -9.46 5.75
N LEU A 101 5.21 -8.87 4.96
CA LEU A 101 4.87 -7.88 3.93
C LEU A 101 5.22 -8.41 2.54
N VAL A 102 4.43 -8.03 1.54
CA VAL A 102 4.76 -8.22 0.12
C VAL A 102 5.32 -6.91 -0.43
N ASP A 103 6.63 -6.70 -0.25
CA ASP A 103 7.30 -5.49 -0.71
C ASP A 103 7.78 -5.63 -2.17
N VAL A 104 7.09 -4.96 -3.08
CA VAL A 104 7.38 -4.97 -4.52
C VAL A 104 8.75 -4.35 -4.81
N SER A 105 9.20 -3.39 -3.99
CA SER A 105 10.51 -2.75 -4.14
C SER A 105 11.66 -3.73 -3.83
N SER A 106 11.44 -4.70 -2.93
CA SER A 106 12.41 -5.78 -2.70
C SER A 106 12.59 -6.64 -3.95
N ILE A 107 11.49 -7.02 -4.60
CA ILE A 107 11.52 -7.81 -5.83
C ILE A 107 12.20 -7.02 -6.96
N LYS A 108 11.91 -5.72 -7.07
CA LYS A 108 12.59 -4.82 -8.00
C LYS A 108 14.10 -4.79 -7.81
N ALA A 109 14.55 -4.68 -6.56
CA ALA A 109 15.98 -4.64 -6.24
C ALA A 109 16.71 -5.93 -6.68
N LEU A 110 16.05 -7.08 -6.56
CA LEU A 110 16.55 -8.36 -7.07
C LEU A 110 16.50 -8.42 -8.60
N CYS A 111 15.40 -8.00 -9.23
CA CYS A 111 15.23 -7.97 -10.68
C CYS A 111 16.33 -7.17 -11.37
N ILE A 112 16.68 -5.99 -10.84
CA ILE A 112 17.76 -5.15 -11.38
C ILE A 112 19.10 -5.90 -11.42
N ARG A 113 19.39 -6.74 -10.42
CA ARG A 113 20.69 -7.41 -10.26
C ARG A 113 20.76 -8.75 -10.96
N TRP A 114 19.69 -9.53 -10.87
CA TRP A 114 19.67 -10.93 -11.32
C TRP A 114 19.03 -11.08 -12.69
N PHE A 115 18.18 -10.14 -13.10
CA PHE A 115 17.38 -10.19 -14.33
C PHE A 115 17.46 -8.86 -15.11
N PRO A 116 18.66 -8.40 -15.50
CA PRO A 116 18.84 -7.08 -16.10
C PRO A 116 18.15 -6.91 -17.47
N ARG A 117 17.87 -8.01 -18.18
CA ARG A 117 17.15 -7.99 -19.46
C ARG A 117 15.65 -7.76 -19.24
N GLU A 118 15.07 -8.41 -18.25
CA GLU A 118 13.67 -8.30 -17.84
C GLU A 118 13.43 -6.92 -17.22
N ASN A 119 14.35 -6.44 -16.39
CA ASN A 119 14.26 -5.09 -15.82
C ASN A 119 14.16 -3.99 -16.91
N LYS A 120 14.84 -4.14 -18.05
CA LYS A 120 14.73 -3.18 -19.18
C LYS A 120 13.36 -3.18 -19.87
N LYS A 121 12.60 -4.26 -19.71
CA LYS A 121 11.24 -4.42 -20.28
C LYS A 121 10.15 -4.08 -19.26
N LEU A 122 10.52 -3.66 -18.05
CA LEU A 122 9.58 -3.27 -17.01
C LEU A 122 8.71 -2.11 -17.52
N PRO A 123 7.38 -2.13 -17.30
CA PRO A 123 6.51 -1.03 -17.69
C PRO A 123 6.96 0.28 -17.04
N SER A 124 6.93 1.38 -17.80
CA SER A 124 7.16 2.71 -17.25
C SER A 124 6.06 3.06 -16.24
N LYS A 125 6.47 3.72 -15.15
CA LYS A 125 5.55 4.34 -14.19
C LYS A 125 5.14 5.71 -14.73
N ASP A 126 3.84 6.01 -14.68
CA ASP A 126 3.30 7.31 -15.05
C ASP A 126 3.57 8.34 -13.93
N ASN A 127 3.88 7.89 -12.70
CA ASN A 127 4.23 8.71 -11.54
C ASN A 127 3.23 9.86 -11.31
N LYS A 128 1.93 9.55 -11.36
CA LYS A 128 0.86 10.56 -11.19
C LYS A 128 0.72 11.06 -9.74
N HIS A 129 1.50 10.53 -8.81
CA HIS A 129 1.60 10.94 -7.40
C HIS A 129 0.25 10.96 -6.65
N ARG A 130 -0.72 10.14 -7.10
CA ARG A 130 -1.93 9.82 -6.34
C ARG A 130 -1.79 8.39 -5.85
N ALA A 131 -2.07 8.13 -4.57
CA ALA A 131 -1.84 6.78 -4.04
C ALA A 131 -2.68 5.68 -4.72
N MET A 132 -3.83 6.00 -5.33
CA MET A 132 -4.60 5.02 -6.12
C MET A 132 -3.87 4.63 -7.40
N ASP A 133 -3.23 5.61 -8.03
CA ASP A 133 -2.41 5.36 -9.21
C ASP A 133 -1.14 4.59 -8.82
N ASP A 134 -0.51 4.94 -7.68
CA ASP A 134 0.66 4.25 -7.16
C ASP A 134 0.37 2.78 -6.77
N ILE A 135 -0.82 2.48 -6.24
CA ILE A 135 -1.27 1.10 -5.96
C ILE A 135 -1.46 0.32 -7.25
N LYS A 136 -2.13 0.90 -8.24
CA LYS A 136 -2.32 0.26 -9.56
C LYS A 136 -0.98 -0.01 -10.24
N GLU A 137 -0.03 0.92 -10.14
CA GLU A 137 1.34 0.74 -10.62
C GLU A 137 2.07 -0.36 -9.86
N SER A 138 1.95 -0.43 -8.53
CA SER A 138 2.51 -1.50 -7.70
C SER A 138 1.97 -2.87 -8.11
N ILE A 139 0.66 -2.98 -8.34
CA ILE A 139 0.01 -4.21 -8.82
C ILE A 139 0.52 -4.60 -10.20
N LYS A 140 0.63 -3.64 -11.12
CA LYS A 140 1.14 -3.89 -12.49
C LYS A 140 2.60 -4.35 -12.46
N GLU A 141 3.44 -3.73 -11.62
CA GLU A 141 4.84 -4.10 -11.43
C GLU A 141 4.96 -5.53 -10.83
N LEU A 142 4.15 -5.87 -9.82
CA LEU A 142 4.12 -7.21 -9.24
C LEU A 142 3.64 -8.28 -10.23
N LYS A 143 2.59 -7.99 -11.03
CA LYS A 143 2.14 -8.86 -12.13
C LYS A 143 3.26 -9.13 -13.13
N TYR A 144 3.99 -8.09 -13.50
CA TYR A 144 5.13 -8.22 -14.41
C TYR A 144 6.19 -9.15 -13.82
N TYR A 145 6.57 -8.97 -12.56
CA TYR A 145 7.55 -9.86 -11.92
C TYR A 145 7.07 -11.31 -11.85
N LYS A 146 5.83 -11.54 -11.42
CA LYS A 146 5.23 -12.89 -11.38
C LYS A 146 5.34 -13.62 -12.72
N ALA A 147 5.12 -12.91 -13.83
CA ALA A 147 5.13 -13.50 -15.17
C ALA A 147 6.53 -13.66 -15.80
N ASN A 148 7.55 -12.91 -15.34
CA ASN A 148 8.83 -12.83 -16.07
C ASN A 148 10.04 -13.34 -15.29
N ILE A 149 10.02 -13.31 -13.95
CA ILE A 149 11.20 -13.65 -13.14
C ILE A 149 10.93 -14.73 -12.07
N PHE A 150 9.65 -15.05 -11.82
CA PHE A 150 9.29 -16.19 -11.00
C PHE A 150 9.03 -17.41 -11.89
N LYS A 151 9.36 -18.60 -11.37
CA LYS A 151 9.02 -19.86 -12.04
C LYS A 151 7.51 -19.99 -12.15
N GLU A 152 7.04 -20.50 -13.28
CA GLU A 152 5.63 -20.84 -13.45
C GLU A 152 5.17 -21.85 -12.39
N SER A 153 3.96 -21.64 -11.90
CA SER A 153 3.26 -22.57 -11.02
C SER A 153 2.81 -23.74 -11.89
N ASN A 154 3.57 -24.84 -11.90
CA ASN A 154 3.08 -26.10 -12.44
C ASN A 154 2.19 -26.73 -11.35
N GLU A 155 0.93 -26.30 -11.27
CA GLU A 155 -0.15 -27.08 -10.66
C GLU A 155 -0.98 -27.73 -11.75
#